data_AF-A0A848W211-F1
#
_entry.id   AF-A0A848W211-F1
#
_cell.length_a   1.000
_cell.length_b   1.000
_cell.length_c   1.000
_cell.angle_alpha   90.00
_cell.angle_beta   90.00
_cell.angle_gamma   90.00
#
_symmetry.space_group_name_H-M   'P 1'
#
loop_
_entity.id
_entity.type
_entity.pdbx_description
1 polymer ?
#
loop_
_entity_poly.entity_id
_entity_poly.type
_entity_poly.pdbx_seq_one_letter_code
_entity_poly.pdbx_strand_id
1 'polypeptide(L)'
;MQLSVFDIITEAISDTWANRRDLATFAFLPVLMLAIIGTLMAGVIGDPRIIFENPGEVPPEVIARMFFGSIINWMFGLLFYTLFAVAWYRRNLIGLEATTLGVAMRWSGRQWRFFRRLLLLIINLFGVLFILSALLSNVMPLAPVLSALLIVIGLIYARAALVFPALATDTPMTFFESVKLTNGNSWRMMMAIVVLPFAVMLFGGIAVLVIVSPLANLVGSSVTAQFLVSLIAQSVNYIGFAIGITALSLAYRQLTA
;
A
#
# COMPACT_ATOMS: atom_id res chain seq x y z
N MET A 1 -21.59 17.35 -3.30
CA MET A 1 -21.37 16.69 -4.61
C MET A 1 -21.32 15.18 -4.40
N GLN A 2 -21.83 14.38 -5.34
CA GLN A 2 -21.76 12.92 -5.27
C GLN A 2 -20.62 12.42 -6.17
N LEU A 3 -19.73 11.56 -5.65
CA LEU A 3 -18.58 11.05 -6.41
C LEU A 3 -18.99 10.03 -7.46
N SER A 4 -18.54 10.18 -8.71
CA SER A 4 -18.71 9.14 -9.71
C SER A 4 -17.61 8.09 -9.57
N VAL A 5 -17.93 6.96 -8.92
CA VAL A 5 -16.96 5.89 -8.63
C VAL A 5 -16.37 5.32 -9.91
N PHE A 6 -17.19 5.11 -10.94
CA PHE A 6 -16.75 4.57 -12.22
C PHE A 6 -15.76 5.51 -12.91
N ASP A 7 -16.06 6.81 -12.94
CA ASP A 7 -15.18 7.80 -13.56
C ASP A 7 -13.86 7.89 -12.81
N ILE A 8 -13.88 7.89 -11.47
CA ILE A 8 -12.65 7.88 -10.65
C ILE A 8 -11.78 6.65 -10.94
N ILE A 9 -12.38 5.46 -11.02
CA ILE A 9 -11.64 4.22 -11.28
C ILE A 9 -11.03 4.23 -12.68
N THR A 10 -11.84 4.54 -13.70
CA THR A 10 -11.41 4.53 -15.10
C THR A 10 -10.37 5.60 -15.37
N GLU A 11 -10.55 6.81 -14.85
CA GLU A 11 -9.59 7.90 -14.94
C GLU A 11 -8.30 7.57 -14.18
N ALA A 12 -8.38 6.97 -12.99
CA ALA A 12 -7.19 6.59 -12.22
C ALA A 12 -6.32 5.56 -12.95
N ILE A 13 -6.94 4.55 -13.56
CA ILE A 13 -6.23 3.54 -14.36
C ILE A 13 -5.66 4.18 -15.62
N SER A 14 -6.48 4.96 -16.34
CA SER A 14 -6.09 5.62 -17.59
C SER A 14 -4.93 6.60 -17.38
N ASP A 15 -5.01 7.49 -16.38
CA ASP A 15 -3.95 8.46 -16.09
C ASP A 15 -2.65 7.75 -15.68
N THR A 16 -2.74 6.74 -14.80
CA THR A 16 -1.56 5.99 -14.36
C THR A 16 -0.86 5.32 -15.56
N TRP A 17 -1.62 4.78 -16.50
CA TRP A 17 -1.07 4.12 -17.69
C TRP A 17 -0.55 5.11 -18.75
N ALA A 18 -1.28 6.20 -18.97
CA ALA A 18 -0.85 7.29 -19.86
C ALA A 18 0.52 7.83 -19.42
N ASN A 19 0.77 7.85 -18.11
CA ASN A 19 1.98 8.40 -17.51
C ASN A 19 2.89 7.32 -16.91
N ARG A 20 2.91 6.13 -17.52
CA ARG A 20 3.77 5.00 -17.10
C ARG A 20 5.26 5.32 -17.02
N ARG A 21 5.75 6.32 -17.76
CA ARG A 21 7.15 6.78 -17.69
C ARG A 21 7.46 7.47 -16.37
N ASP A 22 6.57 8.35 -15.91
CA ASP A 22 6.68 8.99 -14.60
C ASP A 22 6.53 7.95 -13.49
N LEU A 23 5.60 7.00 -13.66
CA LEU A 23 5.43 5.89 -12.73
C LEU A 23 6.72 5.10 -12.58
N ALA A 24 7.32 4.66 -13.70
CA ALA A 24 8.58 3.94 -13.68
C ALA A 24 9.68 4.78 -13.02
N THR A 25 9.74 6.07 -13.32
CA THR A 25 10.73 7.01 -12.79
C THR A 25 10.62 7.12 -11.27
N PHE A 26 9.42 7.38 -10.73
CA PHE A 26 9.20 7.51 -9.29
C PHE A 26 9.20 6.17 -8.53
N ALA A 27 8.77 5.09 -9.16
CA ALA A 27 8.75 3.77 -8.51
C ALA A 27 10.10 3.06 -8.55
N PHE A 28 11.00 3.39 -9.49
CA PHE A 28 12.25 2.65 -9.71
C PHE A 28 13.08 2.46 -8.45
N LEU A 29 13.42 3.55 -7.75
CA LEU A 29 14.24 3.49 -6.55
C LEU A 29 13.54 2.71 -5.41
N PRO A 30 12.28 3.02 -5.03
CA PRO A 30 11.50 2.24 -4.08
C PRO A 30 11.43 0.75 -4.38
N VAL A 31 11.11 0.40 -5.62
CA VAL A 31 10.98 -0.99 -6.09
C VAL A 31 12.32 -1.70 -6.02
N LEU A 32 13.40 -1.08 -6.51
CA LEU A 32 14.75 -1.65 -6.47
C LEU A 32 15.22 -1.87 -5.03
N MET A 33 15.08 -0.87 -4.16
CA MET A 33 15.53 -0.96 -2.77
C MET A 33 14.75 -2.02 -1.99
N LEU A 34 13.43 -2.09 -2.18
CA LEU A 34 12.60 -3.12 -1.55
C LEU A 34 12.86 -4.51 -2.12
N ALA A 35 13.22 -4.63 -3.39
CA ALA A 35 13.64 -5.90 -3.96
C ALA A 35 14.96 -6.39 -3.35
N ILE A 36 15.95 -5.49 -3.19
CA ILE A 36 17.22 -5.80 -2.51
C ILE A 36 16.95 -6.22 -1.07
N ILE A 37 16.18 -5.44 -0.31
CA ILE A 37 15.85 -5.74 1.09
C ILE A 37 15.09 -7.06 1.19
N GLY A 38 14.08 -7.29 0.34
CA GLY A 38 13.34 -8.55 0.30
C GLY A 38 14.23 -9.75 0.04
N THR A 39 15.21 -9.62 -0.86
CA THR A 39 16.19 -10.67 -1.16
C THR A 39 17.12 -10.93 0.02
N LEU A 40 17.64 -9.87 0.66
CA LEU A 40 18.47 -10.01 1.86
C LEU A 40 17.69 -10.66 3.00
N MET A 41 16.44 -10.26 3.20
CA MET A 41 15.56 -10.85 4.22
C MET A 41 15.24 -12.31 3.92
N ALA A 42 15.02 -12.68 2.66
CA ALA A 42 14.84 -14.08 2.27
C ALA A 42 16.08 -14.94 2.63
N GLY A 43 17.29 -14.41 2.40
CA GLY A 43 18.53 -15.07 2.82
C GLY A 43 18.67 -15.23 4.35
N VAL A 44 18.22 -14.25 5.13
CA VAL A 44 18.25 -14.29 6.61
C VAL A 44 17.19 -15.23 7.18
N ILE A 45 16.00 -15.26 6.59
CA ILE A 45 14.87 -16.08 7.02
C ILE A 45 15.12 -17.57 6.73
N GLY A 46 15.80 -17.89 5.63
CA GLY A 46 16.00 -19.26 5.17
C GLY A 46 14.85 -19.75 4.29
N ASP A 47 14.78 -21.06 4.04
CA ASP A 47 13.76 -21.64 3.16
C ASP A 47 12.37 -21.64 3.83
N PRO A 48 11.39 -20.84 3.35
CA PRO A 48 10.05 -20.83 3.92
C PRO A 48 9.28 -22.14 3.71
N ARG A 49 9.76 -23.07 2.86
CA ARG A 49 9.15 -24.39 2.66
C ARG A 49 9.06 -25.22 3.94
N ILE A 50 9.98 -24.99 4.88
CA ILE A 50 10.01 -25.67 6.19
C ILE A 50 8.68 -25.50 6.95
N ILE A 51 7.99 -24.37 6.78
CA ILE A 51 6.68 -24.10 7.41
C ILE A 51 5.59 -25.00 6.82
N PHE A 52 5.64 -25.24 5.51
CA PHE A 52 4.62 -25.98 4.77
C PHE A 52 4.85 -27.49 4.87
N GLU A 53 6.10 -27.92 4.99
CA GLU A 53 6.47 -29.33 5.10
C GLU A 53 6.23 -29.89 6.51
N ASN A 54 6.54 -29.12 7.58
CA ASN A 54 6.35 -29.56 8.97
C ASN A 54 5.81 -28.42 9.86
N PRO A 55 4.53 -28.03 9.75
CA PRO A 55 3.96 -26.87 10.45
C PRO A 55 4.00 -26.97 11.99
N GLY A 56 4.14 -28.17 12.56
CA GLY A 56 4.22 -28.40 14.01
C GLY A 56 5.64 -28.36 14.60
N GLU A 57 6.68 -28.35 13.76
CA GLU A 57 8.09 -28.51 14.20
C GLU A 57 8.97 -27.31 13.80
N VAL A 58 8.36 -26.17 13.43
CA VAL A 58 9.13 -24.99 13.04
C VAL A 58 9.96 -24.51 14.23
N PRO A 59 11.30 -24.47 14.14
CA PRO A 59 12.13 -24.04 15.25
C PRO A 59 11.78 -22.61 15.69
N PRO A 60 11.72 -22.30 17.00
CA PRO A 60 11.40 -20.95 17.48
C PRO A 60 12.31 -19.86 16.90
N GLU A 61 13.56 -20.20 16.60
CA GLU A 61 14.51 -19.30 15.98
C GLU A 61 14.10 -18.87 14.55
N VAL A 62 13.55 -19.79 13.76
CA VAL A 62 13.07 -19.50 12.40
C VAL A 62 11.85 -18.57 12.47
N ILE A 63 10.93 -18.81 13.41
CA ILE A 63 9.77 -17.95 13.65
C ILE A 63 10.23 -16.53 14.04
N ALA A 64 11.20 -16.41 14.95
CA ALA A 64 11.74 -15.12 15.35
C ALA A 64 12.35 -14.37 14.15
N ARG A 65 13.19 -15.05 13.34
CA ARG A 65 13.79 -14.45 12.13
C ARG A 65 12.73 -14.00 11.13
N MET A 66 11.68 -14.79 10.91
CA MET A 66 10.56 -14.41 10.04
C MET A 66 9.83 -13.18 10.55
N PHE A 67 9.55 -13.13 11.85
CA PHE A 67 8.88 -12.00 12.48
C PHE A 67 9.72 -10.72 12.36
N PHE A 68 10.98 -10.76 12.76
CA PHE A 68 11.89 -9.61 12.65
C PHE A 68 12.13 -9.19 11.20
N GLY A 69 12.36 -10.14 10.29
CA GLY A 69 12.52 -9.87 8.86
C GLY A 69 11.27 -9.21 8.26
N SER A 70 10.08 -9.64 8.68
CA SER A 70 8.81 -9.03 8.26
C SER A 70 8.67 -7.59 8.77
N ILE A 71 9.04 -7.33 10.04
CA ILE A 71 9.02 -5.97 10.60
C ILE A 71 9.97 -5.06 9.83
N ILE A 72 11.20 -5.49 9.58
CA ILE A 72 12.21 -4.71 8.86
C ILE A 72 11.70 -4.40 7.44
N ASN A 73 11.24 -5.42 6.72
CA ASN A 73 10.70 -5.25 5.38
C ASN A 73 9.50 -4.28 5.37
N TRP A 74 8.61 -4.37 6.36
CA TRP A 74 7.46 -3.48 6.49
C TRP A 74 7.87 -2.04 6.81
N MET A 75 8.85 -1.83 7.69
CA MET A 75 9.37 -0.50 8.02
C MET A 75 9.96 0.19 6.77
N PHE A 76 10.82 -0.51 6.03
CA PHE A 76 11.36 0.01 4.78
C PHE A 76 10.26 0.20 3.74
N GLY A 77 9.28 -0.71 3.68
CA GLY A 77 8.09 -0.59 2.84
C GLY A 77 7.38 0.74 3.05
N LEU A 78 7.12 1.12 4.31
CA LEU A 78 6.47 2.39 4.64
C LEU A 78 7.32 3.62 4.30
N LEU A 79 8.63 3.54 4.51
CA LEU A 79 9.55 4.64 4.18
C LEU A 79 9.56 4.90 2.66
N PHE A 80 9.77 3.86 1.86
CA PHE A 80 9.79 3.97 0.41
C PHE A 80 8.41 4.27 -0.19
N TYR A 81 7.35 3.72 0.38
CA TYR A 81 5.98 4.09 0.04
C TYR A 81 5.74 5.58 0.28
N THR A 82 6.24 6.15 1.38
CA THR A 82 6.06 7.58 1.66
C THR A 82 6.74 8.46 0.62
N LEU A 83 7.98 8.13 0.25
CA LEU A 83 8.72 8.84 -0.81
C LEU A 83 7.93 8.83 -2.12
N PHE A 84 7.52 7.64 -2.54
CA PHE A 84 6.73 7.46 -3.76
C PHE A 84 5.40 8.18 -3.70
N ALA A 85 4.65 8.00 -2.62
CA ALA A 85 3.29 8.54 -2.50
C ALA A 85 3.29 10.06 -2.54
N VAL A 86 4.20 10.71 -1.81
CA VAL A 86 4.29 12.18 -1.82
C VAL A 86 4.65 12.70 -3.22
N ALA A 87 5.58 12.05 -3.93
CA ALA A 87 5.93 12.43 -5.30
C ALA A 87 4.73 12.24 -6.26
N TRP A 88 4.04 11.11 -6.17
CA TRP A 88 2.90 10.78 -7.03
C TRP A 88 1.68 11.67 -6.77
N TYR A 89 1.34 11.96 -5.51
CA TYR A 89 0.28 12.92 -5.17
C TYR A 89 0.55 14.30 -5.78
N ARG A 90 1.79 14.80 -5.70
CA ARG A 90 2.14 16.12 -6.24
C ARG A 90 2.05 16.16 -7.75
N ARG A 91 2.56 15.13 -8.43
CA ARG A 91 2.39 14.96 -9.88
C ARG A 91 0.92 15.11 -10.27
N ASN A 92 0.02 14.42 -9.56
CA ASN A 92 -1.40 14.38 -9.89
C ASN A 92 -2.17 15.66 -9.51
N LEU A 93 -1.75 16.38 -8.47
CA LEU A 93 -2.52 17.51 -7.91
C LEU A 93 -1.96 18.89 -8.26
N ILE A 94 -0.65 19.02 -8.39
CA ILE A 94 0.06 20.29 -8.69
C ILE A 94 0.62 20.27 -10.12
N GLY A 95 0.97 19.09 -10.61
CA GLY A 95 1.68 18.90 -11.87
C GLY A 95 3.17 18.63 -11.65
N LEU A 96 3.88 18.34 -12.74
CA LEU A 96 5.33 18.19 -12.74
C LEU A 96 5.96 19.57 -12.54
N GLU A 97 6.10 20.03 -11.30
CA GLU A 97 7.16 20.99 -10.98
C GLU A 97 8.44 20.41 -11.58
N ALA A 98 9.27 21.23 -12.25
CA ALA A 98 10.54 20.84 -12.88
C ALA A 98 11.57 20.39 -11.83
N THR A 99 11.21 19.35 -11.10
CA THR A 99 11.88 18.78 -9.96
C THR A 99 12.55 17.53 -10.49
N THR A 100 13.87 17.55 -10.47
CA THR A 100 14.67 16.37 -10.80
C THR A 100 14.27 15.23 -9.86
N LEU A 101 14.41 13.97 -10.32
CA LEU A 101 14.10 12.76 -9.53
C LEU A 101 14.67 12.85 -8.10
N GLY A 102 15.91 13.34 -7.96
CA GLY A 102 16.57 13.50 -6.68
C GLY A 102 15.89 14.49 -5.73
N VAL A 103 15.26 15.55 -6.26
CA VAL A 103 14.51 16.51 -5.44
C VAL A 103 13.18 15.92 -4.99
N ALA A 104 12.47 15.21 -5.88
CA ALA A 104 11.22 14.53 -5.54
C ALA A 104 11.41 13.43 -4.47
N MET A 105 12.56 12.75 -4.51
CA MET A 105 12.90 11.65 -3.61
C MET A 105 13.68 12.07 -2.37
N ARG A 106 13.99 13.37 -2.20
CA ARG A 106 14.69 13.84 -1.00
C ARG A 106 13.76 13.80 0.20
N TRP A 107 14.18 13.13 1.26
CA TRP A 107 13.46 13.14 2.53
C TRP A 107 13.45 14.56 3.11
N SER A 108 12.27 15.16 3.25
CA SER A 108 12.09 16.51 3.77
C SER A 108 11.01 16.55 4.86
N GLY A 109 10.78 17.74 5.44
CA GLY A 109 9.72 17.95 6.42
C GLY A 109 8.32 17.54 5.93
N ARG A 110 8.07 17.58 4.60
CA ARG A 110 6.80 17.12 4.02
C ARG A 110 6.62 15.62 4.17
N GLN A 111 7.61 14.82 3.77
CA GLN A 111 7.60 13.37 3.93
C GLN A 111 7.51 12.99 5.41
N TRP A 112 8.15 13.73 6.32
CA TRP A 112 8.00 13.49 7.75
C TRP A 112 6.60 13.77 8.29
N ARG A 113 5.91 14.82 7.80
CA ARG A 113 4.50 15.08 8.15
C ARG A 113 3.58 13.98 7.60
N PHE A 114 3.80 13.55 6.35
CA PHE A 114 3.07 12.46 5.73
C PHE A 114 3.27 11.14 6.49
N PHE A 115 4.53 10.76 6.72
CA PHE A 115 4.91 9.51 7.40
C PHE A 115 4.31 9.41 8.80
N ARG A 116 4.39 10.48 9.60
CA ARG A 116 3.79 10.50 10.94
C ARG A 116 2.27 10.30 10.89
N ARG A 117 1.58 10.92 9.94
CA ARG A 117 0.13 10.77 9.77
C ARG A 117 -0.25 9.38 9.27
N LEU A 118 0.57 8.80 8.40
CA LEU A 118 0.44 7.42 7.95
C LEU A 118 0.59 6.45 9.14
N LEU A 119 1.63 6.59 9.95
CA LEU A 119 1.82 5.77 11.15
C LEU A 119 0.68 5.91 12.15
N LEU A 120 0.22 7.14 12.41
CA LEU A 120 -0.92 7.37 13.28
C LEU A 120 -2.17 6.68 12.74
N LEU A 121 -2.46 6.79 11.44
CA LEU A 121 -3.61 6.13 10.84
C LEU A 121 -3.50 4.61 10.97
N ILE A 122 -2.33 4.03 10.65
CA ILE A 122 -2.08 2.59 10.76
C ILE A 122 -2.31 2.12 12.21
N ILE A 123 -1.68 2.77 13.20
CA ILE A 123 -1.82 2.40 14.61
C ILE A 123 -3.28 2.47 15.06
N ASN A 124 -4.01 3.52 14.66
CA ASN A 124 -5.43 3.65 15.00
C ASN A 124 -6.28 2.54 14.35
N LEU A 125 -6.03 2.21 13.08
CA LEU A 125 -6.76 1.13 12.39
C LEU A 125 -6.47 -0.23 13.01
N PHE A 126 -5.21 -0.53 13.33
CA PHE A 126 -4.84 -1.76 14.04
C PHE A 126 -5.43 -1.80 15.46
N GLY A 127 -5.46 -0.67 16.17
CA GLY A 127 -6.10 -0.57 17.49
C GLY A 127 -7.59 -0.87 17.42
N VAL A 128 -8.30 -0.28 16.44
CA VAL A 128 -9.73 -0.57 16.20
C VAL A 128 -9.93 -2.03 15.82
N LEU A 129 -9.09 -2.58 14.92
CA LEU A 129 -9.13 -4.00 14.54
C LEU A 129 -8.98 -4.90 15.76
N PHE A 130 -7.98 -4.64 16.61
CA PHE A 130 -7.69 -5.43 17.80
C PHE A 130 -8.84 -5.40 18.80
N ILE A 131 -9.33 -4.20 19.14
CA ILE A 131 -10.44 -4.03 20.10
C ILE A 131 -11.69 -4.73 19.58
N LEU A 132 -12.09 -4.49 18.33
CA LEU A 132 -13.30 -5.08 17.78
C LEU A 132 -13.16 -6.61 17.61
N SER A 133 -11.98 -7.10 17.23
CA SER A 133 -11.72 -8.55 17.17
C SER A 133 -11.87 -9.21 18.53
N ALA A 134 -11.32 -8.61 19.59
CA ALA A 134 -11.42 -9.13 20.95
C ALA A 134 -12.87 -9.12 21.50
N LEU A 135 -13.65 -8.12 21.11
CA LEU A 135 -15.06 -8.02 21.50
C LEU A 135 -15.92 -9.05 20.76
N LEU A 136 -15.72 -9.21 19.45
CA LEU A 136 -16.57 -10.02 18.59
C LEU A 136 -16.23 -11.52 18.59
N SER A 137 -14.98 -11.89 18.91
CA SER A 137 -14.54 -13.29 18.92
C SER A 137 -15.29 -14.17 19.92
N ASN A 138 -15.91 -13.57 20.93
CA ASN A 138 -16.70 -14.26 21.95
C ASN A 138 -18.16 -14.50 21.53
N VAL A 139 -18.62 -13.87 20.44
CA VAL A 139 -20.04 -13.80 20.07
C VAL A 139 -20.31 -14.46 18.73
N MET A 140 -19.35 -14.43 17.81
CA MET A 140 -19.54 -14.88 16.43
C MET A 140 -18.38 -15.77 15.96
N PRO A 141 -18.62 -16.65 14.97
CA PRO A 141 -17.54 -17.37 14.29
C PRO A 141 -16.54 -16.41 13.64
N LEU A 142 -15.29 -16.86 13.45
CA LEU A 142 -14.19 -16.01 12.98
C LEU A 142 -14.47 -15.34 11.62
N ALA A 143 -15.03 -16.07 10.66
CA ALA A 143 -15.23 -15.57 9.28
C ALA A 143 -16.16 -14.33 9.17
N PRO A 144 -17.38 -14.32 9.75
CA PRO A 144 -18.23 -13.12 9.73
C PRO A 144 -17.61 -11.96 10.52
N VAL A 145 -16.86 -12.24 11.60
CA VAL A 145 -16.13 -11.21 12.34
C VAL A 145 -15.10 -10.52 11.44
N LEU A 146 -14.24 -11.28 10.78
CA LEU A 146 -13.22 -10.72 9.87
C LEU A 146 -13.85 -9.91 8.73
N SER A 147 -14.95 -10.40 8.15
CA SER A 147 -15.67 -9.67 7.09
C SER A 147 -16.21 -8.32 7.57
N ALA A 148 -16.86 -8.30 8.73
CA ALA A 148 -17.39 -7.06 9.33
C ALA A 148 -16.27 -6.08 9.66
N LEU A 149 -15.16 -6.57 10.22
CA LEU A 149 -13.98 -5.77 10.55
C LEU A 149 -13.37 -5.11 9.31
N LEU A 150 -13.20 -5.88 8.23
CA LEU A 150 -12.67 -5.34 6.96
C LEU A 150 -13.55 -4.23 6.39
N ILE A 151 -14.87 -4.39 6.46
CA ILE A 151 -15.81 -3.34 6.01
C ILE A 151 -15.67 -2.09 6.87
N VAL A 152 -15.69 -2.23 8.20
CA VAL A 152 -15.58 -1.10 9.14
C VAL A 152 -14.25 -0.36 8.95
N ILE A 153 -13.14 -1.09 8.90
CA ILE A 153 -11.80 -0.53 8.69
C ILE A 153 -11.70 0.13 7.33
N GLY A 154 -12.24 -0.50 6.28
CA GLY A 154 -12.30 0.07 4.94
C GLY A 154 -13.04 1.40 4.93
N LEU A 155 -14.19 1.49 5.59
CA LEU A 155 -14.96 2.74 5.70
C LEU A 155 -14.21 3.82 6.49
N ILE A 156 -13.58 3.48 7.61
CA ILE A 156 -12.80 4.43 8.41
C ILE A 156 -11.61 4.94 7.61
N TYR A 157 -10.83 4.03 7.02
CA TYR A 157 -9.66 4.36 6.20
C TYR A 157 -10.05 5.24 5.02
N ALA A 158 -11.06 4.84 4.24
CA ALA A 158 -11.49 5.59 3.06
C ALA A 158 -11.83 7.05 3.40
N ARG A 159 -12.46 7.28 4.55
CA ARG A 159 -12.83 8.62 5.01
C ARG A 159 -11.68 9.41 5.60
N ALA A 160 -10.70 8.75 6.21
CA ALA A 160 -9.53 9.37 6.79
C ALA A 160 -8.43 9.65 5.75
N ALA A 161 -8.46 8.97 4.61
CA ALA A 161 -7.38 8.97 3.63
C ALA A 161 -7.17 10.33 2.93
N LEU A 162 -8.19 11.22 2.83
CA LEU A 162 -8.02 12.53 2.16
C LEU A 162 -7.02 13.47 2.85
N VAL A 163 -6.60 13.15 4.08
CA VAL A 163 -5.49 13.83 4.74
C VAL A 163 -4.18 13.68 3.93
N PHE A 164 -3.97 12.57 3.24
CA PHE A 164 -2.74 12.31 2.48
C PHE A 164 -2.54 13.21 1.26
N PRO A 165 -3.52 13.36 0.33
CA PRO A 165 -3.39 14.29 -0.79
C PRO A 165 -3.22 15.73 -0.29
N ALA A 166 -3.97 16.14 0.75
CA ALA A 166 -3.85 17.48 1.33
C ALA A 166 -2.43 17.75 1.88
N LEU A 167 -1.85 16.80 2.62
CA LEU A 167 -0.47 16.92 3.11
C LEU A 167 0.58 16.97 1.99
N ALA A 168 0.33 16.29 0.87
CA ALA A 168 1.22 16.32 -0.27
C ALA A 168 1.18 17.67 -1.01
N THR A 169 0.04 18.36 -0.97
CA THR A 169 -0.17 19.71 -1.51
C THR A 169 0.08 20.83 -0.50
N ASP A 170 0.65 20.51 0.67
CA ASP A 170 0.91 21.46 1.76
C ASP A 170 -0.34 22.17 2.31
N THR A 171 -1.53 21.64 2.05
CA THR A 171 -2.79 22.10 2.62
C THR A 171 -3.05 21.31 3.91
N PRO A 172 -2.97 21.93 5.11
CA PRO A 172 -3.19 21.20 6.34
C PRO A 172 -4.64 20.73 6.41
N MET A 173 -4.83 19.43 6.58
CA MET A 173 -6.14 18.81 6.81
C MET A 173 -6.04 17.85 7.99
N THR A 174 -6.99 17.94 8.90
CA THR A 174 -7.17 17.01 10.02
C THR A 174 -8.03 15.81 9.61
N PHE A 175 -7.93 14.70 10.33
CA PHE A 175 -8.78 13.53 10.07
C PHE A 175 -10.28 13.86 10.22
N PHE A 176 -10.64 14.76 11.14
CA PHE A 176 -12.02 15.18 11.32
C PHE A 176 -12.54 15.99 10.13
N GLU A 177 -11.74 16.89 9.57
CA GLU A 177 -12.09 17.63 8.36
C GLU A 177 -12.24 16.68 7.17
N SER A 178 -11.35 15.70 7.01
CA SER A 178 -11.45 14.65 5.99
C SER A 178 -12.76 13.85 6.13
N VAL A 179 -13.14 13.48 7.35
CA VAL A 179 -14.41 12.80 7.64
C VAL A 179 -15.60 13.71 7.30
N LYS A 180 -15.55 14.99 7.67
CA LYS A 180 -16.62 15.96 7.37
C LYS A 180 -16.79 16.16 5.87
N LEU A 181 -15.68 16.25 5.14
CA LEU A 181 -15.65 16.45 3.68
C LEU A 181 -16.22 15.25 2.92
N THR A 182 -16.06 14.04 3.47
CA THR A 182 -16.56 12.79 2.88
C THR A 182 -18.00 12.43 3.26
N ASN A 183 -18.68 13.27 4.05
CA ASN A 183 -20.06 13.02 4.45
C ASN A 183 -20.97 12.83 3.21
N GLY A 184 -21.80 11.79 3.23
CA GLY A 184 -22.67 11.41 2.12
C GLY A 184 -21.99 10.59 1.01
N ASN A 185 -20.67 10.39 1.05
CA ASN A 185 -19.90 9.64 0.05
C ASN A 185 -19.14 8.42 0.61
N SER A 186 -19.40 7.99 1.85
CA SER A 186 -18.62 6.93 2.54
C SER A 186 -18.45 5.63 1.73
N TRP A 187 -19.54 5.09 1.18
CA TRP A 187 -19.49 3.87 0.35
C TRP A 187 -18.76 4.09 -0.98
N ARG A 188 -18.95 5.26 -1.59
CA ARG A 188 -18.28 5.62 -2.85
C ARG A 188 -16.77 5.76 -2.64
N MET A 189 -16.37 6.37 -1.53
CA MET A 189 -14.98 6.44 -1.09
C MET A 189 -14.42 5.04 -0.85
N MET A 190 -15.14 4.16 -0.13
CA MET A 190 -14.69 2.78 0.10
C MET A 190 -14.47 2.02 -1.21
N MET A 191 -15.39 2.11 -2.16
CA MET A 191 -15.26 1.44 -3.46
C MET A 191 -14.05 1.95 -4.26
N ALA A 192 -13.90 3.27 -4.37
CA ALA A 192 -12.84 3.87 -5.19
C ALA A 192 -11.44 3.78 -4.55
N ILE A 193 -11.34 3.85 -3.22
CA ILE A 193 -10.06 4.03 -2.50
C ILE A 193 -9.60 2.75 -1.80
N VAL A 194 -10.53 1.85 -1.45
CA VAL A 194 -10.19 0.61 -0.74
C VAL A 194 -10.36 -0.58 -1.66
N VAL A 195 -11.55 -0.76 -2.22
CA VAL A 195 -11.87 -1.94 -3.03
C VAL A 195 -11.01 -1.98 -4.30
N LEU A 196 -10.83 -0.84 -4.99
CA LEU A 196 -10.00 -0.79 -6.19
C LEU A 196 -8.53 -1.17 -5.91
N PRO A 197 -7.78 -0.50 -5.00
CA PRO A 197 -6.39 -0.88 -4.75
C PRO A 197 -6.26 -2.29 -4.20
N PHE A 198 -7.21 -2.74 -3.37
CA PHE A 198 -7.26 -4.11 -2.89
C PHE A 198 -7.44 -5.12 -4.03
N ALA A 199 -8.35 -4.86 -4.97
CA ALA A 199 -8.55 -5.70 -6.14
C ALA A 199 -7.28 -5.73 -7.01
N VAL A 200 -6.64 -4.58 -7.26
CA VAL A 200 -5.38 -4.53 -8.03
C VAL A 200 -4.28 -5.31 -7.31
N MET A 201 -4.17 -5.19 -5.99
CA MET A 201 -3.21 -5.97 -5.20
C MET A 201 -3.52 -7.47 -5.25
N LEU A 202 -4.79 -7.86 -5.20
CA LEU A 202 -5.21 -9.26 -5.24
C LEU A 202 -4.95 -9.89 -6.61
N PHE A 203 -5.40 -9.25 -7.70
CA PHE A 203 -5.13 -9.72 -9.06
C PHE A 203 -3.65 -9.63 -9.42
N GLY A 204 -2.98 -8.59 -8.95
CA GLY A 204 -1.53 -8.44 -9.06
C GLY A 204 -0.79 -9.57 -8.35
N GLY A 205 -1.21 -9.92 -7.13
CA GLY A 205 -0.67 -11.06 -6.38
C GLY A 205 -0.86 -12.39 -7.13
N ILE A 206 -2.03 -12.61 -7.72
CA ILE A 206 -2.28 -13.78 -8.58
C ILE A 206 -1.34 -13.77 -9.79
N ALA A 207 -1.21 -12.64 -10.48
CA ALA A 207 -0.31 -12.51 -11.62
C ALA A 207 1.16 -12.79 -11.23
N VAL A 208 1.59 -12.26 -10.09
CA VAL A 208 2.91 -12.54 -9.51
C VAL A 208 3.04 -14.04 -9.25
N LEU A 209 2.09 -14.70 -8.60
CA LEU A 209 2.15 -16.14 -8.35
C LEU A 209 2.25 -16.97 -9.64
N VAL A 210 1.48 -16.60 -10.67
CA VAL A 210 1.49 -17.27 -11.98
C VAL A 210 2.82 -17.09 -12.70
N ILE A 211 3.47 -15.93 -12.58
CA ILE A 211 4.76 -15.64 -13.23
C ILE A 211 5.92 -16.22 -12.42
N VAL A 212 5.88 -16.08 -11.10
CA VAL A 212 6.96 -16.42 -10.16
C VAL A 212 7.08 -17.91 -9.95
N SER A 213 5.97 -18.64 -9.84
CA SER A 213 6.00 -20.09 -9.56
C SER A 213 6.79 -20.88 -10.62
N PRO A 214 6.56 -20.68 -11.94
CA PRO A 214 7.38 -21.30 -12.98
C PRO A 214 8.85 -20.84 -12.93
N LEU A 215 9.09 -19.54 -12.69
CA LEU A 215 10.43 -18.96 -12.67
C LEU A 215 11.27 -19.53 -11.51
N ALA A 216 10.66 -19.70 -10.33
CA ALA A 216 11.30 -20.29 -9.16
C ALA A 216 11.65 -21.77 -9.39
N ASN A 217 10.81 -22.50 -10.12
CA ASN A 217 11.09 -23.89 -10.50
C ASN A 217 12.21 -24.01 -11.54
N LEU A 218 12.38 -23.02 -12.42
CA LEU A 218 13.40 -23.02 -13.46
C LEU A 218 14.78 -22.53 -12.96
N VAL A 219 14.80 -21.52 -12.10
CA VAL A 219 16.04 -20.82 -11.67
C VAL A 219 16.51 -21.28 -10.28
N GLY A 220 15.72 -22.12 -9.61
CA GLY A 220 16.02 -22.65 -8.28
C GLY A 220 16.00 -21.58 -7.17
N SER A 221 16.56 -21.91 -6.01
CA SER A 221 16.64 -21.03 -4.84
C SER A 221 17.77 -19.99 -4.90
N SER A 222 18.25 -19.65 -6.09
CA SER A 222 19.36 -18.69 -6.24
C SER A 222 18.99 -17.29 -5.77
N VAL A 223 19.96 -16.56 -5.23
CA VAL A 223 19.81 -15.15 -4.81
C VAL A 223 19.28 -14.29 -5.97
N THR A 224 19.75 -14.56 -7.19
CA THR A 224 19.27 -13.88 -8.41
C THR A 224 17.80 -14.16 -8.67
N ALA A 225 17.33 -15.39 -8.51
CA ALA A 225 15.91 -15.72 -8.67
C ALA A 225 15.05 -14.97 -7.64
N GLN A 226 15.45 -14.99 -6.36
CA GLN A 226 14.74 -14.30 -5.29
C GLN A 226 14.69 -12.78 -5.52
N PHE A 227 15.76 -12.20 -6.04
CA PHE A 227 15.80 -10.80 -6.43
C PHE A 227 14.82 -10.47 -7.56
N LEU A 228 14.82 -11.25 -8.65
CA LEU A 228 13.91 -11.04 -9.76
C LEU A 228 12.44 -11.19 -9.34
N VAL A 229 12.15 -12.20 -8.51
CA VAL A 229 10.82 -12.42 -7.94
C VAL A 229 10.37 -11.23 -7.10
N SER A 230 11.25 -10.77 -6.21
CA SER A 230 10.98 -9.60 -5.37
C SER A 230 10.78 -8.34 -6.21
N LEU A 231 11.60 -8.15 -7.26
CA LEU A 231 11.50 -7.01 -8.17
C LEU A 231 10.17 -6.97 -8.91
N ILE A 232 9.71 -8.11 -9.45
CA ILE A 232 8.41 -8.23 -10.12
C ILE A 232 7.28 -7.94 -9.13
N ALA A 233 7.31 -8.58 -7.96
CA ALA A 233 6.29 -8.39 -6.93
C ALA A 233 6.17 -6.93 -6.49
N GLN A 234 7.30 -6.27 -6.21
CA GLN A 234 7.31 -4.86 -5.83
C GLN A 234 6.86 -3.95 -6.98
N SER A 235 7.22 -4.25 -8.23
CA SER A 235 6.76 -3.49 -9.40
C SER A 235 5.22 -3.51 -9.50
N VAL A 236 4.61 -4.68 -9.34
CA VAL A 236 3.15 -4.84 -9.38
C VAL A 236 2.48 -4.10 -8.22
N ASN A 237 3.05 -4.19 -7.00
CA ASN A 237 2.52 -3.48 -5.84
C ASN A 237 2.53 -1.96 -6.04
N TYR A 238 3.60 -1.40 -6.60
CA TYR A 238 3.70 0.05 -6.83
C TYR A 238 2.78 0.54 -7.94
N ILE A 239 2.45 -0.29 -8.94
CA ILE A 239 1.36 0.00 -9.89
C ILE A 239 0.03 0.11 -9.14
N GLY A 240 -0.27 -0.83 -8.25
CA GLY A 240 -1.48 -0.78 -7.41
C GLY A 240 -1.54 0.46 -6.53
N PHE A 241 -0.42 0.82 -5.89
CA PHE A 241 -0.33 2.06 -5.12
C PHE A 241 -0.55 3.30 -5.98
N ALA A 242 0.04 3.36 -7.18
CA ALA A 242 -0.14 4.48 -8.10
C ALA A 242 -1.62 4.69 -8.44
N ILE A 243 -2.32 3.62 -8.83
CA ILE A 243 -3.76 3.67 -9.15
C ILE A 243 -4.56 4.15 -7.93
N GLY A 244 -4.30 3.60 -6.75
CA GLY A 244 -5.00 4.01 -5.53
C GLY A 244 -4.77 5.46 -5.12
N ILE A 245 -3.53 5.93 -5.24
CA ILE A 245 -3.15 7.31 -4.96
C ILE A 245 -3.78 8.26 -5.99
N THR A 246 -3.82 7.89 -7.27
CA THR A 246 -4.51 8.66 -8.32
C THR A 246 -6.00 8.73 -8.04
N ALA A 247 -6.66 7.61 -7.73
CA ALA A 247 -8.08 7.58 -7.37
C ALA A 247 -8.38 8.49 -6.17
N LEU A 248 -7.53 8.45 -5.13
CA LEU A 248 -7.67 9.32 -3.97
C LEU A 248 -7.43 10.80 -4.31
N SER A 249 -6.50 11.09 -5.21
CA SER A 249 -6.23 12.46 -5.70
C SER A 249 -7.43 13.03 -6.47
N LEU A 250 -8.06 12.22 -7.32
CA LEU A 250 -9.27 12.60 -8.05
C LEU A 250 -10.45 12.84 -7.11
N ALA A 251 -10.67 11.94 -6.14
CA ALA A 251 -11.69 12.11 -5.11
C ALA A 251 -11.46 13.40 -4.30
N TYR A 252 -10.20 13.68 -3.94
CA TYR A 252 -9.83 14.91 -3.25
C TYR A 252 -10.17 16.16 -4.06
N ARG A 253 -9.80 16.20 -5.36
CA ARG A 253 -10.13 17.32 -6.25
C ARG A 253 -11.63 17.54 -6.37
N GLN A 254 -12.41 16.48 -6.57
CA GLN A 254 -13.87 16.58 -6.72
C GLN A 254 -14.58 17.04 -5.44
N LEU A 255 -14.02 16.74 -4.26
CA LEU A 255 -14.62 17.13 -2.99
C LEU A 255 -14.19 18.52 -2.50
N THR A 256 -13.06 19.04 -3.00
CA THR A 256 -12.52 20.34 -2.59
C THR A 256 -12.76 21.47 -3.59
N ALA A 257 -13.21 21.15 -4.80
CA ALA A 257 -13.73 22.10 -5.79
C ALA A 257 -15.09 22.65 -5.36
#